data_AF-A0A6V8K2A1-F1
#
_entry.id   AF-A0A6V8K2A1-F1
#
_cell.length_a   1.000
_cell.length_b   1.000
_cell.length_c   1.000
_cell.angle_alpha   90.00
_cell.angle_beta   90.00
_cell.angle_gamma   90.00
#
_symmetry.space_group_name_H-M   'P 1'
#
loop_
_entity.id
_entity.type
_entity.pdbx_description
1 polymer ?
#
loop_
_entity_poly.entity_id
_entity_poly.type
_entity_poly.pdbx_seq_one_letter_code
_entity_poly.pdbx_strand_id
1 'polypeptide(L)'
;MADTVEIYVKYAGPGQWLAHRVAEALDLRSYFYSGQGFVLPVDARPWIGVDSWAHLNLRLTDLGRDGDPGSSAGTAYEPYEFELSLEFRGPRWPLGRSLFDRLTRLELPMAYGDDGDIFADYLPGRGVREFSPGTSVEEDGRPLWREPALAVERSPAPGWQVGVGAVTVCETDGLLQFVPVFGTRWLCPVASTRTSVAAVDIGLSLAAALSTADRPGRDERDEVMARLAGAARLPTDEFLRRTVSFDVRTVGAEVVGTAHAAARDGAQGSIEELTGRVPVEAGPEALGALVLELVAAVRARVPA
;
A
#
# COMPACT_ATOMS: atom_id res chain seq x y z
N MET A 1 -2.24 23.21 15.36
CA MET A 1 -2.24 21.77 15.67
C MET A 1 -2.90 21.09 14.48
N ALA A 2 -2.27 20.04 13.94
CA ALA A 2 -2.92 19.21 12.94
C ALA A 2 -3.85 18.27 13.71
N ASP A 3 -5.13 18.28 13.38
CA ASP A 3 -6.08 17.34 13.96
C ASP A 3 -5.79 15.96 13.34
N THR A 4 -5.31 15.01 14.14
CA THR A 4 -5.00 13.65 13.71
C THR A 4 -6.12 12.71 14.09
N VAL A 5 -6.46 11.80 13.20
CA VAL A 5 -7.35 10.68 13.48
C VAL A 5 -6.55 9.41 13.30
N GLU A 6 -6.70 8.45 14.22
CA GLU A 6 -5.89 7.24 14.25
C GLU A 6 -6.76 6.00 14.06
N ILE A 7 -6.31 5.12 13.17
CA ILE A 7 -6.88 3.78 12.99
C ILE A 7 -5.76 2.78 13.19
N TYR A 8 -5.93 1.90 14.16
CA TYR A 8 -4.99 0.85 14.48
C TYR A 8 -5.44 -0.46 13.84
N VAL A 9 -4.51 -1.18 13.22
CA VAL A 9 -4.79 -2.38 12.44
C VAL A 9 -3.95 -3.54 12.94
N LYS A 10 -4.61 -4.68 13.22
CA LYS A 10 -3.95 -5.92 13.59
C LYS A 10 -3.58 -6.69 12.34
N TYR A 11 -2.29 -6.75 12.03
CA TYR A 11 -1.77 -7.38 10.84
C TYR A 11 -0.32 -7.84 11.01
N ALA A 12 -0.10 -9.15 10.94
CA ALA A 12 1.21 -9.75 11.14
C ALA A 12 2.08 -9.88 9.86
N GLY A 13 1.61 -9.36 8.72
CA GLY A 13 2.32 -9.43 7.44
C GLY A 13 3.15 -8.18 7.10
N PRO A 14 3.78 -8.13 5.92
CA PRO A 14 4.59 -6.98 5.50
C PRO A 14 3.73 -5.74 5.22
N GLY A 15 4.22 -4.56 5.62
CA GLY A 15 3.48 -3.31 5.48
C GLY A 15 3.08 -2.96 4.03
N GLN A 16 3.85 -3.40 3.03
CA GLN A 16 3.57 -3.20 1.61
C GLN A 16 2.26 -3.88 1.18
N TRP A 17 1.99 -5.08 1.72
CA TRP A 17 0.76 -5.81 1.49
C TRP A 17 -0.42 -5.10 2.12
N LEU A 18 -0.26 -4.66 3.38
CA LEU A 18 -1.30 -3.90 4.07
C LEU A 18 -1.59 -2.59 3.33
N ALA A 19 -0.56 -1.83 2.94
CA ALA A 19 -0.70 -0.58 2.19
C ALA A 19 -1.47 -0.78 0.89
N HIS A 20 -1.14 -1.85 0.15
CA HIS A 20 -1.83 -2.17 -1.09
C HIS A 20 -3.31 -2.51 -0.85
N ARG A 21 -3.61 -3.35 0.15
CA ARG A 21 -4.99 -3.69 0.51
C ARG A 21 -5.79 -2.50 1.03
N VAL A 22 -5.15 -1.61 1.80
CA VAL A 22 -5.75 -0.35 2.26
C VAL A 22 -6.08 0.53 1.05
N ALA A 23 -5.15 0.67 0.10
CA ALA A 23 -5.39 1.41 -1.13
C ALA A 23 -6.53 0.81 -1.95
N GLU A 24 -6.62 -0.52 -2.08
CA GLU A 24 -7.77 -1.19 -2.72
C GLU A 24 -9.09 -0.93 -1.97
N ALA A 25 -9.11 -1.10 -0.64
CA ALA A 25 -10.33 -0.95 0.17
C ALA A 25 -10.91 0.47 0.10
N LEU A 26 -10.03 1.45 -0.06
CA LEU A 26 -10.34 2.87 -0.19
C LEU A 26 -10.50 3.32 -1.66
N ASP A 27 -10.36 2.42 -2.64
CA ASP A 27 -10.41 2.72 -4.09
C ASP A 27 -9.43 3.84 -4.49
N LEU A 28 -8.23 3.80 -3.90
CA LEU A 28 -7.17 4.76 -4.18
C LEU A 28 -6.46 4.39 -5.48
N ARG A 29 -5.94 5.42 -6.13
CA ARG A 29 -5.33 5.30 -7.45
C ARG A 29 -3.84 4.96 -7.36
N SER A 30 -3.19 5.36 -6.27
CA SER A 30 -1.77 5.13 -6.03
C SER A 30 -1.43 5.31 -4.56
N TYR A 31 -0.26 4.83 -4.16
CA TYR A 31 0.36 5.14 -2.88
C TYR A 31 1.88 5.16 -3.02
N PHE A 32 2.58 5.80 -2.08
CA PHE A 32 4.02 5.96 -2.09
C PHE A 32 4.66 5.40 -0.82
N TYR A 33 5.69 4.57 -0.96
CA TYR A 33 6.54 4.11 0.15
C TYR A 33 7.76 5.02 0.30
N SER A 34 7.94 5.58 1.49
CA SER A 34 9.02 6.54 1.79
C SER A 34 10.31 5.89 2.33
N GLY A 35 10.30 4.58 2.58
CA GLY A 35 11.36 3.88 3.33
C GLY A 35 11.13 3.83 4.84
N GLN A 36 10.15 4.58 5.36
CA GLN A 36 9.77 4.59 6.80
C GLN A 36 8.28 4.32 7.02
N GLY A 37 7.47 4.49 5.97
CA GLY A 37 6.03 4.28 5.99
C GLY A 37 5.44 4.52 4.60
N PHE A 38 4.12 4.49 4.52
CA PHE A 38 3.38 4.68 3.28
C PHE A 38 2.53 5.94 3.36
N VAL A 39 2.52 6.70 2.28
CA VAL A 39 1.65 7.86 2.10
C VAL A 39 0.60 7.49 1.08
N LEU A 40 -0.66 7.56 1.49
CA LEU A 40 -1.83 7.26 0.68
C LEU A 40 -2.65 8.55 0.47
N PRO A 41 -2.65 9.13 -0.74
CA PRO A 41 -3.47 10.29 -1.03
C PRO A 41 -4.95 9.89 -1.09
N VAL A 42 -5.78 10.58 -0.32
CA VAL A 42 -7.22 10.33 -0.22
C VAL A 42 -7.98 11.53 -0.76
N ASP A 43 -8.79 11.32 -1.80
CA ASP A 43 -9.87 12.23 -2.18
C ASP A 43 -11.15 11.78 -1.47
N ALA A 44 -11.54 12.51 -0.45
CA ALA A 44 -12.70 12.17 0.38
C ALA A 44 -14.02 12.70 -0.20
N ARG A 45 -13.98 13.50 -1.27
CA ARG A 45 -15.18 14.06 -1.91
C ARG A 45 -16.25 13.01 -2.25
N PRO A 46 -15.91 11.82 -2.77
CA PRO A 46 -16.89 10.79 -3.07
C PRO A 46 -17.56 10.18 -1.82
N TRP A 47 -17.00 10.41 -0.63
CA TRP A 47 -17.46 9.77 0.61
C TRP A 47 -18.30 10.70 1.48
N ILE A 48 -17.86 11.96 1.58
CA ILE A 48 -18.47 12.95 2.48
C ILE A 48 -19.13 14.12 1.74
N GLY A 49 -19.11 14.13 0.40
CA GLY A 49 -19.82 15.11 -0.43
C GLY A 49 -19.25 16.53 -0.40
N VAL A 50 -18.07 16.72 0.21
CA VAL A 50 -17.36 18.00 0.27
C VAL A 50 -15.95 17.86 -0.28
N ASP A 51 -15.45 18.91 -0.93
CA ASP A 51 -14.08 18.95 -1.45
C ASP A 51 -13.10 18.83 -0.29
N SER A 52 -12.54 17.63 -0.11
CA SER A 52 -11.62 17.32 0.97
C SER A 52 -10.56 16.35 0.47
N TRP A 53 -9.30 16.74 0.70
CA TRP A 53 -8.13 15.94 0.42
C TRP A 53 -7.38 15.70 1.73
N ALA A 54 -6.91 14.47 1.90
CA ALA A 54 -6.14 14.08 3.06
C ALA A 54 -4.97 13.19 2.66
N HIS A 55 -3.95 13.18 3.51
CA HIS A 55 -2.89 12.18 3.45
C HIS A 55 -3.08 11.19 4.59
N LEU A 56 -3.22 9.93 4.23
CA LEU A 56 -3.26 8.84 5.18
C LEU A 56 -1.84 8.24 5.24
N ASN A 57 -1.23 8.32 6.42
CA ASN A 57 0.08 7.78 6.70
C ASN A 57 -0.08 6.40 7.34
N LEU A 58 0.39 5.35 6.68
CA LEU A 58 0.48 4.00 7.26
C LEU A 58 1.90 3.76 7.74
N ARG A 59 2.06 3.40 9.00
CA ARG A 59 3.35 3.08 9.60
C ARG A 59 3.22 1.97 10.64
N LEU A 60 4.35 1.42 11.07
CA LEU A 60 4.37 0.59 12.27
C LEU A 60 3.93 1.45 13.46
N THR A 61 3.06 0.89 14.28
CA THR A 61 2.66 1.58 15.51
C THR A 61 3.85 1.65 16.49
N ASP A 62 3.91 2.72 17.25
CA ASP A 62 4.82 2.88 18.40
C ASP A 62 4.22 2.36 19.70
N LEU A 63 2.91 2.08 19.73
CA LEU A 63 2.24 1.40 20.83
C LEU A 63 2.88 0.03 21.08
N GLY A 64 3.24 -0.27 22.34
CA GLY A 64 3.89 -1.53 22.70
C GLY A 64 5.42 -1.48 22.81
N ARG A 65 6.08 -0.32 22.61
CA ARG A 65 7.51 -0.17 22.89
C ARG A 65 7.75 0.10 24.37
N ASP A 66 8.68 -0.66 24.96
CA ASP A 66 9.07 -0.56 26.36
C ASP A 66 9.45 0.88 26.75
N GLY A 67 8.74 1.47 27.70
CA GLY A 67 9.14 2.71 28.38
C GLY A 67 8.21 3.93 28.22
N ASP A 68 7.16 3.86 27.40
CA ASP A 68 6.19 4.96 27.29
C ASP A 68 5.03 4.80 28.30
N PRO A 69 4.71 5.84 29.10
CA PRO A 69 3.49 5.82 29.92
C PRO A 69 2.27 5.71 28.99
N GLY A 70 1.48 4.63 29.14
CA GLY A 70 0.37 4.29 28.24
C GLY A 70 0.68 3.22 27.17
N SER A 71 1.95 2.79 27.05
CA SER A 71 2.41 1.95 25.93
C SER A 71 2.22 0.45 26.04
N SER A 72 1.43 -0.06 26.98
CA SER A 72 1.09 -1.49 26.98
C SER A 72 -0.27 -1.70 27.64
N ALA A 73 -1.17 -2.43 26.97
CA ALA A 73 -2.49 -2.85 27.41
C ALA A 73 -3.76 -2.03 27.02
N GLY A 74 -3.68 -1.02 26.14
CA GLY A 74 -4.73 0.00 25.98
C GLY A 74 -5.88 -0.23 24.97
N THR A 75 -5.92 -1.33 24.20
CA THR A 75 -6.96 -1.50 23.15
C THR A 75 -7.52 -2.93 23.07
N ALA A 76 -8.70 -3.08 22.43
CA ALA A 76 -9.49 -4.33 22.45
C ALA A 76 -8.79 -5.56 21.84
N TYR A 77 -7.88 -5.39 20.87
CA TYR A 77 -7.29 -6.49 20.08
C TYR A 77 -5.76 -6.57 20.15
N GLU A 78 -5.14 -5.88 21.10
CA GLU A 78 -3.69 -5.79 21.27
C GLU A 78 -2.91 -7.12 21.05
N PRO A 79 -1.70 -7.07 20.47
CA PRO A 79 -1.04 -5.89 19.89
C PRO A 79 -1.60 -5.56 18.50
N TYR A 80 -1.59 -4.28 18.15
CA TYR A 80 -1.67 -3.82 16.77
C TYR A 80 -0.26 -3.64 16.24
N GLU A 81 -0.04 -3.95 14.97
CA GLU A 81 1.28 -3.80 14.33
C GLU A 81 1.38 -2.49 13.54
N PHE A 82 0.24 -1.97 13.07
CA PHE A 82 0.19 -0.80 12.20
C PHE A 82 -0.78 0.27 12.68
N GLU A 83 -0.42 1.51 12.41
CA GLU A 83 -1.20 2.72 12.65
C GLU A 83 -1.40 3.45 11.32
N LEU A 84 -2.63 3.90 11.10
CA LEU A 84 -3.05 4.78 10.03
C LEU A 84 -3.41 6.13 10.64
N SER A 85 -2.61 7.16 10.37
CA SER A 85 -2.88 8.54 10.80
C SER A 85 -3.31 9.41 9.64
N LEU A 86 -4.36 10.19 9.86
CA LEU A 86 -4.93 11.08 8.85
C LEU A 86 -4.47 12.53 9.08
N GLU A 87 -3.82 13.12 8.08
CA GLU A 87 -3.59 14.56 7.99
C GLU A 87 -4.61 15.18 7.02
N PHE A 88 -5.50 16.05 7.50
CA PHE A 88 -6.61 16.58 6.68
C PHE A 88 -6.79 18.10 6.79
N ARG A 89 -7.54 18.65 5.81
CA ARG A 89 -8.15 19.98 5.85
C ARG A 89 -9.68 19.82 5.67
N GLY A 90 -10.49 20.01 6.71
CA GLY A 90 -11.96 19.76 6.64
C GLY A 90 -12.62 19.34 7.96
N PRO A 91 -13.87 18.81 7.95
CA PRO A 91 -14.53 18.29 9.13
C PRO A 91 -13.99 16.89 9.53
N ARG A 92 -13.37 16.84 10.71
CA ARG A 92 -12.62 15.72 11.29
C ARG A 92 -13.37 14.40 11.43
N TRP A 93 -14.45 14.41 12.21
CA TRP A 93 -15.16 13.20 12.64
C TRP A 93 -15.86 12.42 11.51
N PRO A 94 -16.58 13.09 10.58
CA PRO A 94 -17.22 12.37 9.47
C PRO A 94 -16.23 11.66 8.55
N LEU A 95 -15.04 12.24 8.35
CA LEU A 95 -14.01 11.66 7.50
C LEU A 95 -13.34 10.45 8.17
N GLY A 96 -12.94 10.59 9.44
CA GLY A 96 -12.35 9.51 10.22
C GLY A 96 -13.25 8.28 10.29
N ARG A 97 -14.54 8.49 10.58
CA ARG A 97 -15.51 7.40 10.60
C ARG A 97 -15.72 6.77 9.23
N SER A 98 -15.85 7.57 8.17
CA SER A 98 -16.05 7.06 6.80
C SER A 98 -14.87 6.23 6.30
N LEU A 99 -13.64 6.61 6.70
CA LEU A 99 -12.42 5.84 6.46
C LEU A 99 -12.47 4.51 7.19
N PHE A 100 -12.71 4.53 8.50
CA PHE A 100 -12.81 3.32 9.32
C PHE A 100 -13.83 2.33 8.76
N ASP A 101 -15.05 2.78 8.45
CA ASP A 101 -16.10 1.93 7.90
C ASP A 101 -15.69 1.27 6.57
N ARG A 102 -14.97 1.98 5.70
CA ARG A 102 -14.46 1.40 4.43
C ARG A 102 -13.36 0.37 4.68
N LEU A 103 -12.48 0.63 5.65
CA LEU A 103 -11.40 -0.28 6.00
C LEU A 103 -11.90 -1.58 6.64
N THR A 104 -13.16 -1.65 7.12
CA THR A 104 -13.74 -2.93 7.59
C THR A 104 -13.72 -4.03 6.52
N ARG A 105 -13.68 -3.65 5.23
CA ARG A 105 -13.49 -4.55 4.07
C ARG A 105 -12.16 -5.30 4.08
N LEU A 106 -11.18 -4.83 4.85
CA LEU A 106 -9.92 -5.56 5.04
C LEU A 106 -10.13 -6.87 5.81
N GLU A 107 -11.26 -7.01 6.51
CA GLU A 107 -11.54 -8.17 7.39
C GLU A 107 -10.39 -8.41 8.38
N LEU A 108 -9.81 -7.32 8.89
CA LEU A 108 -8.80 -7.34 9.94
C LEU A 108 -9.37 -6.71 11.21
N PRO A 109 -8.96 -7.18 12.41
CA PRO A 109 -9.29 -6.48 13.65
C PRO A 109 -8.71 -5.06 13.64
N MET A 110 -9.53 -4.07 14.00
CA MET A 110 -9.12 -2.67 13.99
C MET A 110 -9.77 -1.87 15.13
N ALA A 111 -9.12 -0.78 15.53
CA ALA A 111 -9.70 0.23 16.41
C ALA A 111 -9.55 1.63 15.80
N TYR A 112 -10.50 2.50 16.09
CA TYR A 112 -10.58 3.88 15.62
C TYR A 112 -10.69 4.82 16.81
N GLY A 113 -9.79 5.81 16.87
CA GLY A 113 -9.60 6.67 18.04
C GLY A 113 -8.82 7.95 17.75
N ASP A 114 -8.56 8.69 18.81
CA ASP A 114 -7.77 9.93 18.83
C ASP A 114 -7.34 10.30 20.25
N ASP A 115 -6.10 10.76 20.42
CA ASP A 115 -5.60 11.38 21.67
C ASP A 115 -5.97 10.60 22.95
N GLY A 116 -5.88 9.27 22.87
CA GLY A 116 -6.21 8.36 23.97
C GLY A 116 -7.71 8.04 24.14
N ASP A 117 -8.60 8.56 23.30
CA ASP A 117 -10.01 8.15 23.22
C ASP A 117 -10.24 7.09 22.13
N ILE A 118 -11.11 6.13 22.40
CA ILE A 118 -11.62 5.15 21.40
C ILE A 118 -13.06 5.51 21.05
N PHE A 119 -13.36 5.56 19.75
CA PHE A 119 -14.73 5.78 19.24
C PHE A 119 -15.39 4.51 18.76
N ALA A 120 -14.63 3.61 18.12
CA ALA A 120 -15.16 2.35 17.62
C ALA A 120 -14.08 1.28 17.48
N ASP A 121 -14.49 0.01 17.49
CA ASP A 121 -13.66 -1.11 17.07
C ASP A 121 -14.41 -2.04 16.11
N TYR A 122 -13.64 -2.80 15.33
CA TYR A 122 -14.16 -3.73 14.34
C TYR A 122 -13.51 -5.10 14.52
N LEU A 123 -14.35 -6.13 14.59
CA LEU A 123 -13.93 -7.51 14.53
C LEU A 123 -14.63 -8.26 13.39
N PRO A 124 -13.88 -8.95 12.51
CA PRO A 124 -14.45 -9.82 11.51
C PRO A 124 -15.44 -10.83 12.11
N GLY A 125 -16.59 -10.99 11.46
CA GLY A 125 -17.66 -11.87 11.91
C GLY A 125 -18.57 -11.31 13.01
N ARG A 126 -18.18 -10.21 13.69
CA ARG A 126 -19.05 -9.53 14.69
C ARG A 126 -19.50 -8.15 14.26
N GLY A 127 -18.71 -7.47 13.43
CA GLY A 127 -19.03 -6.13 12.95
C GLY A 127 -18.41 -5.04 13.82
N VAL A 128 -18.97 -3.84 13.70
CA VAL A 128 -18.50 -2.63 14.38
C VAL A 128 -19.20 -2.48 15.72
N ARG A 129 -18.44 -2.17 16.77
CA ARG A 129 -18.95 -1.74 18.07
C ARG A 129 -18.53 -0.29 18.31
N GLU A 130 -19.47 0.51 18.81
CA GLU A 130 -19.29 1.94 19.07
C GLU A 130 -19.17 2.20 20.58
N PHE A 131 -18.35 3.20 20.93
CA PHE A 131 -18.13 3.63 22.30
C PHE A 131 -18.69 5.03 22.53
N SER A 132 -18.97 5.34 23.80
CA SER A 132 -19.43 6.69 24.16
C SER A 132 -18.27 7.70 24.03
N PRO A 133 -18.53 8.97 23.68
CA PRO A 133 -17.47 10.00 23.68
C PRO A 133 -16.73 10.08 25.01
N GLY A 134 -15.42 10.27 24.98
CA GLY A 134 -14.56 10.28 26.18
C GLY A 134 -14.24 8.91 26.76
N THR A 135 -14.47 7.83 26.01
CA THR A 135 -14.03 6.48 26.42
C THR A 135 -12.51 6.39 26.25
N SER A 136 -11.78 6.71 27.31
CA SER A 136 -10.31 6.69 27.34
C SER A 136 -9.75 5.27 27.31
N VAL A 137 -8.64 5.05 26.58
CA VAL A 137 -7.79 3.83 26.55
C VAL A 137 -7.20 3.44 27.92
N GLU A 138 -7.22 4.35 28.89
CA GLU A 138 -6.60 4.14 30.21
C GLU A 138 -7.59 3.80 31.33
N GLU A 139 -8.87 4.16 31.20
CA GLU A 139 -9.88 4.09 32.28
C GLU A 139 -10.63 2.73 32.40
N ASP A 140 -11.61 2.68 33.32
CA ASP A 140 -12.52 1.56 33.71
C ASP A 140 -13.26 0.85 32.55
N GLY A 141 -13.06 1.26 31.29
CA GLY A 141 -13.60 0.63 30.08
C GLY A 141 -12.89 -0.66 29.65
N ARG A 142 -11.68 -0.96 30.16
CA ARG A 142 -10.88 -2.15 29.78
C ARG A 142 -11.65 -3.49 29.84
N PRO A 143 -12.48 -3.78 30.87
CA PRO A 143 -13.25 -5.02 30.93
C PRO A 143 -14.36 -5.09 29.87
N LEU A 144 -14.87 -3.94 29.40
CA LEU A 144 -15.84 -3.87 28.31
C LEU A 144 -15.17 -4.07 26.95
N TRP A 145 -13.90 -3.71 26.81
CA TRP A 145 -13.16 -3.82 25.54
C TRP A 145 -12.73 -5.25 25.26
N ARG A 146 -12.28 -5.97 26.29
CA ARG A 146 -11.76 -7.32 26.16
C ARG A 146 -12.88 -8.35 26.26
N GLU A 147 -13.10 -9.09 25.18
CA GLU A 147 -13.85 -10.33 25.32
C GLU A 147 -12.94 -11.48 25.78
N PRO A 148 -13.33 -12.25 26.80
CA PRO A 148 -12.51 -13.35 27.33
C PRO A 148 -12.12 -14.42 26.30
N ALA A 149 -12.90 -14.56 25.22
CA ALA A 149 -12.67 -15.54 24.15
C ALA A 149 -11.79 -15.00 23.00
N LEU A 150 -11.43 -13.71 23.03
CA LEU A 150 -10.69 -13.00 21.98
C LEU A 150 -9.32 -12.50 22.46
N ALA A 151 -8.71 -13.17 23.43
CA ALA A 151 -7.25 -13.26 23.48
C ALA A 151 -6.79 -14.07 22.25
N VAL A 152 -7.03 -13.50 21.07
CA VAL A 152 -7.00 -14.17 19.77
C VAL A 152 -5.57 -14.63 19.54
N GLU A 153 -5.41 -15.95 19.34
CA GLU A 153 -4.25 -16.54 18.67
C GLU A 153 -3.84 -15.61 17.53
N ARG A 154 -2.57 -15.18 17.51
CA ARG A 154 -2.02 -14.35 16.42
C ARG A 154 -2.62 -14.84 15.11
N SER A 155 -3.46 -14.04 14.46
CA SER A 155 -3.99 -14.40 13.14
C SER A 155 -2.77 -14.79 12.32
N PRO A 156 -2.72 -16.03 11.77
CA PRO A 156 -1.52 -16.49 11.09
C PRO A 156 -1.21 -15.46 10.02
N ALA A 157 -0.02 -14.85 10.10
CA ALA A 157 0.42 -13.96 9.06
C ALA A 157 0.27 -14.74 7.75
N PRO A 158 -0.41 -14.20 6.72
CA PRO A 158 -0.19 -14.75 5.40
C PRO A 158 1.31 -14.67 5.19
N GLY A 159 1.95 -15.84 5.06
CA GLY A 159 3.38 -15.91 4.80
C GLY A 159 3.70 -15.10 3.55
N TRP A 160 4.97 -14.77 3.35
CA TRP A 160 5.42 -14.23 2.07
C TRP A 160 4.86 -15.09 0.93
N GLN A 161 4.18 -14.46 -0.01
CA GLN A 161 3.60 -15.07 -1.20
C GLN A 161 3.84 -14.15 -2.38
N VAL A 162 4.00 -14.72 -3.58
CA VAL A 162 3.99 -13.94 -4.82
C VAL A 162 2.71 -14.31 -5.56
N GLY A 163 1.92 -13.31 -5.91
CA GLY A 163 0.71 -13.51 -6.69
C GLY A 163 1.01 -14.03 -8.10
N VAL A 164 0.00 -14.62 -8.73
CA VAL A 164 0.03 -14.87 -10.17
C VAL A 164 -0.47 -13.61 -10.86
N GLY A 165 0.33 -13.01 -11.72
CA GLY A 165 -0.05 -11.76 -12.37
C GLY A 165 1.03 -11.18 -13.26
N ALA A 166 0.74 -9.98 -13.77
CA ALA A 166 1.67 -9.16 -14.51
C ALA A 166 1.70 -7.74 -13.94
N VAL A 167 2.87 -7.12 -13.96
CA VAL A 167 3.10 -5.74 -13.52
C VAL A 167 3.98 -5.07 -14.56
N THR A 168 3.60 -3.90 -15.05
CA THR A 168 4.52 -3.02 -15.77
C THR A 168 5.21 -2.14 -14.74
N VAL A 169 6.54 -2.19 -14.71
CA VAL A 169 7.36 -1.31 -13.86
C VAL A 169 7.82 -0.14 -14.71
N CYS A 170 7.51 1.07 -14.27
CA CYS A 170 8.03 2.30 -14.84
C CYS A 170 9.08 2.90 -13.91
N GLU A 171 10.20 3.37 -14.46
CA GLU A 171 11.24 4.06 -13.71
C GLU A 171 11.57 5.41 -14.35
N THR A 172 11.54 6.47 -13.54
CA THR A 172 11.92 7.84 -13.94
C THR A 172 12.65 8.53 -12.79
N ASP A 173 13.91 8.95 -13.01
CA ASP A 173 14.73 9.69 -12.03
C ASP A 173 14.78 9.05 -10.63
N GLY A 174 14.92 7.72 -10.60
CA GLY A 174 14.94 6.92 -9.39
C GLY A 174 13.57 6.73 -8.73
N LEU A 175 12.47 7.16 -9.34
CA LEU A 175 11.10 6.80 -8.91
C LEU A 175 10.68 5.53 -9.65
N LEU A 176 10.43 4.46 -8.90
CA LEU A 176 9.83 3.22 -9.36
C LEU A 176 8.32 3.28 -9.16
N GLN A 177 7.57 2.84 -10.17
CA GLN A 177 6.12 2.77 -10.15
C GLN A 177 5.68 1.40 -10.68
N PHE A 178 4.99 0.63 -9.85
CA PHE A 178 4.50 -0.71 -10.16
C PHE A 178 3.03 -0.62 -10.55
N VAL A 179 2.75 -0.83 -11.83
CA VAL A 179 1.40 -0.80 -12.39
C VAL A 179 0.91 -2.24 -12.56
N PRO A 180 -0.08 -2.72 -11.78
CA PRO A 180 -0.65 -4.04 -12.01
C PRO A 180 -1.35 -4.10 -13.38
N VAL A 181 -1.25 -5.25 -14.04
CA VAL A 181 -1.78 -5.47 -15.40
C VAL A 181 -2.61 -6.75 -15.45
N PHE A 182 -3.85 -6.63 -15.95
CA PHE A 182 -4.71 -7.78 -16.22
C PHE A 182 -5.02 -7.85 -17.72
N GLY A 183 -4.47 -8.85 -18.41
CA GLY A 183 -4.51 -8.92 -19.87
C GLY A 183 -3.75 -7.74 -20.50
N THR A 184 -4.46 -6.81 -21.12
CA THR A 184 -3.89 -5.57 -21.70
C THR A 184 -4.22 -4.32 -20.88
N ARG A 185 -4.94 -4.46 -19.76
CA ARG A 185 -5.50 -3.34 -18.99
C ARG A 185 -4.56 -2.96 -17.87
N TRP A 186 -4.37 -1.66 -17.69
CA TRP A 186 -3.61 -1.12 -16.57
C TRP A 186 -4.57 -0.86 -15.41
N LEU A 187 -4.18 -1.33 -14.22
CA LEU A 187 -5.01 -1.31 -13.03
C LEU A 187 -4.45 -0.36 -11.96
N CYS A 188 -5.29 -0.07 -10.97
CA CYS A 188 -4.95 0.62 -9.73
C CYS A 188 -5.15 -0.33 -8.53
N PRO A 189 -4.47 -0.10 -7.40
CA PRO A 189 -3.57 1.03 -7.13
C PRO A 189 -2.16 0.85 -7.70
N VAL A 190 -1.55 1.95 -8.16
CA VAL A 190 -0.13 2.01 -8.53
C VAL A 190 0.72 2.18 -7.27
N ALA A 191 1.59 1.21 -6.98
CA ALA A 191 2.55 1.32 -5.90
C ALA A 191 3.76 2.13 -6.37
N SER A 192 4.26 3.08 -5.59
CA SER A 192 5.45 3.86 -5.93
C SER A 192 6.50 3.82 -4.83
N THR A 193 7.77 3.79 -5.19
CA THR A 193 8.90 3.84 -4.25
C THR A 193 10.15 4.42 -4.93
N ARG A 194 11.21 4.71 -4.18
CA ARG A 194 12.49 5.15 -4.75
C ARG A 194 13.43 3.97 -4.98
N THR A 195 14.26 4.02 -6.02
CA THR A 195 15.34 3.03 -6.26
C THR A 195 16.37 2.99 -5.13
N SER A 196 16.45 4.03 -4.29
CA SER A 196 17.34 4.11 -3.14
C SER A 196 16.86 3.33 -1.91
N VAL A 197 15.62 2.83 -1.90
CA VAL A 197 15.15 1.96 -0.81
C VAL A 197 15.79 0.58 -0.90
N ALA A 198 15.77 -0.18 0.19
CA ALA A 198 16.35 -1.51 0.22
C ALA A 198 15.65 -2.45 -0.78
N ALA A 199 16.43 -3.36 -1.41
CA ALA A 199 15.90 -4.31 -2.40
C ALA A 199 14.73 -5.13 -1.84
N VAL A 200 14.79 -5.54 -0.58
CA VAL A 200 13.69 -6.25 0.09
C VAL A 200 12.36 -5.48 0.01
N ASP A 201 12.36 -4.16 0.22
CA ASP A 201 11.13 -3.35 0.18
C ASP A 201 10.60 -3.16 -1.25
N ILE A 202 11.50 -3.08 -2.23
CA ILE A 202 11.17 -3.05 -3.66
C ILE A 202 10.47 -4.35 -4.04
N GLY A 203 11.03 -5.51 -3.65
CA GLY A 203 10.44 -6.81 -3.93
C GLY A 203 9.11 -7.05 -3.21
N LEU A 204 8.96 -6.59 -1.97
CA LEU A 204 7.68 -6.60 -1.25
C LEU A 204 6.62 -5.76 -1.98
N SER A 205 7.00 -4.60 -2.51
CA SER A 205 6.11 -3.71 -3.28
C SER A 205 5.68 -4.35 -4.60
N LEU A 206 6.63 -4.98 -5.32
CA LEU A 206 6.36 -5.73 -6.55
C LEU A 206 5.40 -6.89 -6.28
N ALA A 207 5.64 -7.69 -5.24
CA ALA A 207 4.79 -8.84 -4.94
C ALA A 207 3.38 -8.44 -4.51
N ALA A 208 3.24 -7.36 -3.74
CA ALA A 208 1.92 -6.79 -3.43
C ALA A 208 1.17 -6.40 -4.71
N ALA A 209 1.83 -5.72 -5.66
CA ALA A 209 1.24 -5.37 -6.95
C ALA A 209 0.89 -6.60 -7.84
N LEU A 210 1.73 -7.64 -7.83
CA LEU A 210 1.45 -8.89 -8.55
C LEU A 210 0.22 -9.63 -7.99
N SER A 211 -0.08 -9.48 -6.70
CA SER A 211 -1.18 -10.19 -6.02
C SER A 211 -2.58 -9.71 -6.36
N THR A 212 -2.69 -8.55 -7.02
CA THR A 212 -3.97 -7.94 -7.41
C THR A 212 -4.18 -7.93 -8.91
N ALA A 213 -3.15 -8.34 -9.66
CA ALA A 213 -3.13 -8.37 -11.12
C ALA A 213 -3.93 -9.54 -11.74
N ASP A 214 -4.49 -10.45 -10.94
CA ASP A 214 -5.37 -11.54 -11.40
C ASP A 214 -6.86 -11.18 -11.42
N ARG A 215 -7.23 -9.99 -10.92
CA ARG A 215 -8.62 -9.55 -10.83
C ARG A 215 -8.99 -8.65 -12.01
N PRO A 216 -10.16 -8.86 -12.65
CA PRO A 216 -10.63 -7.96 -13.69
C PRO A 216 -10.94 -6.59 -13.10
N GLY A 217 -10.28 -5.55 -13.63
CA GLY A 217 -10.55 -4.16 -13.31
C GLY A 217 -10.94 -3.33 -14.54
N ARG A 218 -11.21 -2.04 -14.29
CA ARG A 218 -11.39 -1.05 -15.35
C ARG A 218 -10.04 -0.74 -15.97
N ASP A 219 -10.00 -0.62 -17.30
CA ASP A 219 -8.81 -0.14 -17.97
C ASP A 219 -8.72 1.37 -17.75
N GLU A 220 -7.70 1.80 -17.03
CA GLU A 220 -7.48 3.20 -16.69
C GLU A 220 -6.21 3.75 -17.35
N ARG A 221 -5.76 3.16 -18.46
CA ARG A 221 -4.44 3.44 -19.06
C ARG A 221 -4.10 4.93 -19.20
N ASP A 222 -4.98 5.75 -19.76
CA ASP A 222 -4.72 7.19 -19.94
C ASP A 222 -4.65 7.94 -18.60
N GLU A 223 -5.53 7.58 -17.67
CA GLU A 223 -5.62 8.14 -16.33
C GLU A 223 -4.39 7.76 -15.48
N VAL A 224 -3.97 6.49 -15.57
CA VAL A 224 -2.75 5.96 -14.97
C VAL A 224 -1.54 6.67 -15.57
N MET A 225 -1.45 6.83 -16.88
CA MET A 225 -0.32 7.50 -17.53
C MET A 225 -0.16 8.95 -17.06
N ALA A 226 -1.26 9.71 -17.02
CA ALA A 226 -1.25 11.07 -16.50
C ALA A 226 -0.80 11.13 -15.03
N ARG A 227 -1.17 10.13 -14.22
CA ARG A 227 -0.73 10.00 -12.83
C ARG A 227 0.73 9.62 -12.68
N LEU A 228 1.23 8.70 -13.49
CA LEU A 228 2.65 8.32 -13.46
C LEU A 228 3.52 9.56 -13.69
N ALA A 229 3.19 10.32 -14.74
CA ALA A 229 3.83 11.59 -15.04
C ALA A 229 3.68 12.62 -13.90
N GLY A 230 2.46 12.76 -13.37
CA GLY A 230 2.18 13.68 -12.25
C GLY A 230 2.96 13.34 -10.97
N ALA A 231 3.08 12.06 -10.62
CA ALA A 231 3.86 11.59 -9.48
C ALA A 231 5.36 11.83 -9.68
N ALA A 232 5.85 11.67 -10.91
CA ALA A 232 7.21 12.08 -11.30
C ALA A 232 7.40 13.61 -11.36
N ARG A 233 6.32 14.39 -11.23
CA ARG A 233 6.28 15.85 -11.38
C ARG A 233 6.72 16.34 -12.77
N LEU A 234 6.35 15.58 -13.80
CA LEU A 234 6.68 15.86 -15.19
C LEU A 234 5.41 16.03 -16.04
N PRO A 235 5.45 16.83 -17.11
CA PRO A 235 4.46 16.73 -18.19
C PRO A 235 4.49 15.34 -18.83
N THR A 236 3.35 14.84 -19.30
CA THR A 236 3.23 13.49 -19.88
C THR A 236 4.22 13.23 -21.02
N ASP A 237 4.41 14.19 -21.93
CA ASP A 237 5.35 14.02 -23.05
C ASP A 237 6.81 13.92 -22.58
N GLU A 238 7.17 14.63 -21.50
CA GLU A 238 8.51 14.54 -20.92
C GLU A 238 8.70 13.23 -20.17
N PHE A 239 7.69 12.82 -19.40
CA PHE A 239 7.67 11.53 -18.74
C PHE A 239 7.88 10.39 -19.75
N LEU A 240 7.13 10.37 -20.85
CA LEU A 240 7.26 9.33 -21.90
C LEU A 240 8.65 9.27 -22.53
N ARG A 241 9.36 10.41 -22.63
CA ARG A 241 10.73 10.45 -23.16
C ARG A 241 11.78 9.96 -22.16
N ARG A 242 11.53 10.15 -20.86
CA ARG A 242 12.51 9.89 -19.79
C ARG A 242 12.29 8.58 -19.07
N THR A 243 11.07 8.06 -19.10
CA THR A 243 10.72 6.81 -18.42
C THR A 243 11.34 5.63 -19.15
N VAL A 244 11.86 4.69 -18.37
CA VAL A 244 12.13 3.33 -18.86
C VAL A 244 11.07 2.41 -18.29
N SER A 245 10.77 1.33 -19.00
CA SER A 245 9.76 0.37 -18.54
C SER A 245 10.09 -1.05 -18.91
N PHE A 246 9.66 -1.98 -18.07
CA PHE A 246 9.76 -3.41 -18.30
C PHE A 246 8.56 -4.12 -17.67
N ASP A 247 8.16 -5.24 -18.23
CA ASP A 247 7.10 -6.05 -17.66
C ASP A 247 7.69 -7.13 -16.77
N VAL A 248 7.03 -7.39 -15.66
CA VAL A 248 7.32 -8.47 -14.74
C VAL A 248 6.10 -9.35 -14.62
N ARG A 249 6.27 -10.67 -14.77
CA ARG A 249 5.17 -11.63 -14.69
C ARG A 249 5.57 -12.91 -13.99
N THR A 250 4.61 -13.51 -13.30
CA THR A 250 4.77 -14.85 -12.72
C THR A 250 4.53 -15.91 -13.79
N VAL A 251 5.51 -16.78 -14.05
CA VAL A 251 5.44 -17.86 -15.04
C VAL A 251 5.85 -19.17 -14.37
N GLY A 252 4.87 -20.02 -14.06
CA GLY A 252 5.13 -21.25 -13.31
C GLY A 252 5.68 -20.92 -11.91
N ALA A 253 6.89 -21.41 -11.61
CA ALA A 253 7.58 -21.18 -10.35
C ALA A 253 8.58 -20.00 -10.39
N GLU A 254 8.62 -19.24 -11.48
CA GLU A 254 9.55 -18.13 -11.67
C GLU A 254 8.83 -16.79 -11.82
N VAL A 255 9.50 -15.73 -11.39
CA VAL A 255 9.18 -14.35 -11.77
C VAL A 255 10.14 -13.93 -12.87
N VAL A 256 9.57 -13.53 -14.01
CA VAL A 256 10.30 -13.16 -15.21
C VAL A 256 10.08 -11.69 -15.49
N GLY A 257 11.18 -10.93 -15.56
CA GLY A 257 11.16 -9.55 -16.03
C GLY A 257 11.67 -9.44 -17.46
N THR A 258 10.99 -8.70 -18.32
CA THR A 258 11.34 -8.50 -19.73
C THR A 258 11.33 -7.00 -20.03
N ALA A 259 12.49 -6.47 -20.40
CA ALA A 259 12.59 -5.07 -20.76
C ALA A 259 11.99 -4.75 -22.13
N HIS A 260 11.43 -3.54 -22.23
CA HIS A 260 10.95 -2.97 -23.48
C HIS A 260 11.93 -1.93 -23.98
N ALA A 261 12.21 -1.93 -25.29
CA ALA A 261 12.88 -0.79 -25.90
C ALA A 261 11.91 0.40 -25.90
N ALA A 262 12.43 1.60 -25.58
CA ALA A 262 11.69 2.83 -25.79
C ALA A 262 11.36 2.93 -27.29
N ALA A 263 10.09 2.75 -27.62
CA ALA A 263 9.62 2.87 -28.99
C ALA A 263 9.63 4.34 -29.37
N ARG A 264 10.57 4.77 -30.22
CA ARG A 264 10.52 6.11 -30.82
C ARG A 264 9.22 6.33 -31.63
N ASP A 265 8.53 5.25 -32.05
CA ASP A 265 7.35 5.28 -32.91
C ASP A 265 6.17 4.39 -32.44
N GLY A 266 6.02 4.15 -31.12
CA GLY A 266 4.78 3.57 -30.57
C GLY A 266 4.59 2.05 -30.65
N ALA A 267 5.53 1.28 -31.21
CA ALA A 267 5.57 -0.18 -31.09
C ALA A 267 6.69 -0.61 -30.13
N GLN A 268 6.34 -1.01 -28.90
CA GLN A 268 7.28 -1.59 -27.93
C GLN A 268 7.70 -2.99 -28.40
N GLY A 269 8.94 -3.13 -28.87
CA GLY A 269 9.56 -4.44 -29.06
C GLY A 269 10.23 -4.89 -27.76
N SER A 270 10.00 -6.14 -27.35
CA SER A 270 10.72 -6.74 -26.23
C SER A 270 12.20 -6.86 -26.56
N ILE A 271 13.07 -6.46 -25.62
CA ILE A 271 14.51 -6.73 -25.71
C ILE A 271 14.72 -8.06 -25.00
N GLU A 272 14.59 -9.18 -25.72
CA GLU A 272 14.73 -10.53 -25.13
C GLU A 272 16.08 -10.73 -24.42
N GLU A 273 17.14 -10.06 -24.91
CA GLU A 273 18.48 -10.03 -24.29
C GLU A 273 18.50 -9.44 -22.87
N LEU A 274 17.48 -8.67 -22.49
CA LEU A 274 17.30 -8.05 -21.18
C LEU A 274 16.14 -8.73 -20.44
N THR A 275 16.18 -10.06 -20.41
CA THR A 275 15.28 -10.88 -19.61
C THR A 275 15.98 -11.35 -18.34
N GLY A 276 15.43 -11.01 -17.18
CA GLY A 276 15.88 -11.53 -15.88
C GLY A 276 14.86 -12.52 -15.33
N ARG A 277 15.33 -13.49 -14.55
CA ARG A 277 14.48 -14.51 -13.92
C ARG A 277 14.93 -14.79 -12.51
N VAL A 278 13.98 -14.92 -11.60
CA VAL A 278 14.23 -15.39 -10.24
C VAL A 278 13.15 -16.38 -9.83
N PRO A 279 13.48 -17.44 -9.07
CA PRO A 279 12.48 -18.32 -8.49
C PRO A 279 11.57 -17.57 -7.51
N VAL A 280 10.29 -17.93 -7.44
CA VAL A 280 9.31 -17.32 -6.51
C VAL A 280 9.74 -17.50 -5.04
N GLU A 281 10.37 -18.64 -4.73
CA GLU A 281 10.89 -18.98 -3.40
C GLU A 281 12.17 -18.21 -3.02
N ALA A 282 12.81 -17.50 -3.94
CA ALA A 282 14.02 -16.73 -3.65
C ALA A 282 13.77 -15.54 -2.71
N GLY A 283 12.50 -15.20 -2.49
CA GLY A 283 12.08 -14.19 -1.52
C GLY A 283 12.12 -12.75 -2.05
N PRO A 284 11.68 -11.80 -1.22
CA PRO A 284 11.51 -10.40 -1.63
C PRO A 284 12.82 -9.72 -2.03
N GLU A 285 13.94 -10.04 -1.38
CA GLU A 285 15.21 -9.39 -1.71
C GLU A 285 15.69 -9.71 -3.14
N ALA A 286 15.56 -10.97 -3.57
CA ALA A 286 15.89 -11.38 -4.93
C ALA A 286 14.99 -10.72 -5.98
N LEU A 287 13.69 -10.55 -5.68
CA LEU A 287 12.77 -9.82 -6.57
C LEU A 287 13.14 -8.35 -6.68
N GLY A 288 13.53 -7.71 -5.58
CA GLY A 288 14.00 -6.33 -5.61
C GLY A 288 15.29 -6.18 -6.40
N ALA A 289 16.23 -7.11 -6.23
CA ALA A 289 17.46 -7.14 -7.01
C ALA A 289 17.18 -7.27 -8.51
N LEU A 290 16.27 -8.18 -8.90
CA LEU A 290 15.83 -8.31 -10.30
C LEU A 290 15.32 -6.98 -10.87
N VAL A 291 14.46 -6.27 -10.13
CA VAL A 291 13.93 -4.95 -10.55
C VAL A 291 15.07 -3.95 -10.75
N LEU A 292 15.99 -3.85 -9.80
CA LEU A 292 17.11 -2.90 -9.86
C LEU A 292 18.09 -3.23 -11.00
N GLU A 293 18.38 -4.51 -11.23
CA GLU A 293 19.23 -4.97 -12.33
C GLU A 293 18.61 -4.63 -13.68
N LEU A 294 17.30 -4.87 -13.85
CA LEU A 294 16.58 -4.52 -15.08
C LEU A 294 16.58 -3.01 -15.32
N VAL A 295 16.34 -2.19 -14.30
CA VAL A 295 16.44 -0.73 -14.40
C VAL A 295 17.83 -0.33 -14.89
N ALA A 296 18.88 -0.82 -14.24
CA ALA A 296 20.26 -0.50 -14.59
C ALA A 296 20.59 -0.91 -16.03
N ALA A 297 20.16 -2.11 -16.44
CA ALA A 297 20.42 -2.63 -17.77
C ALA A 297 19.68 -1.84 -18.87
N VAL A 298 18.43 -1.42 -18.63
CA VAL A 298 17.69 -0.60 -19.58
C VAL A 298 18.26 0.82 -19.66
N ARG A 299 18.58 1.43 -18.52
CA ARG A 299 19.22 2.76 -18.47
C ARG A 299 20.58 2.81 -19.15
N ALA A 300 21.36 1.72 -19.10
CA ALA A 300 22.62 1.61 -19.84
C ALA A 300 22.43 1.68 -21.36
N ARG A 301 21.24 1.31 -21.88
CA ARG A 301 20.90 1.35 -23.31
C ARG A 301 20.14 2.62 -23.72
N VAL A 302 19.52 3.32 -22.77
CA VAL A 302 18.76 4.56 -23.01
C VAL A 302 19.29 5.65 -22.06
N PRO A 303 20.35 6.39 -22.47
CA PRO A 303 20.86 7.50 -21.69
C PRO A 303 19.82 8.62 -21.58
N ALA A 304 19.79 9.28 -20.43
CA ALA A 304 18.90 10.40 -20.12
C ALA A 304 19.10 11.60 -21.08
#